data_AF-A0A1E4BZ37-F1
#
_entry.id   AF-A0A1E4BZ37-F1
#
_cell.length_a   1.000
_cell.length_b   1.000
_cell.length_c   1.000
_cell.angle_alpha   90.00
_cell.angle_beta   90.00
_cell.angle_gamma   90.00
#
_symmetry.space_group_name_H-M   'P 1'
#
loop_
_entity.id
_entity.type
_entity.pdbx_description
1 polymer ?
#
loop_
_entity_poly.entity_id
_entity_poly.type
_entity_poly.pdbx_seq_one_letter_code
_entity_poly.pdbx_strand_id
1 'polypeptide(L)'
;SVTRLAALNAAPFPYQGIMPGANRPFIEADESGRRFHRTAGGRVYWEDERYNDPRVLLHIPKGFDIRRPGLLVLYFHGHRANLRRDVFMRQRVPWQVSTSRTNAVLAAPQFAVNASDSSAGKLWQRGALRDFVYEVAGRFAVMHGDLRSEASFASLPVVIVAYSGGVGPAAWAIRNGDLGSRLRGIVLLDAAYGEMGVFADWVARTPNAFLLSTYTQSTEGRNQELKSLIEARGVKAFDSIPQRIEPGHVAIVPAASDATHHDFLLRAWADDPLRDLLARVRGYPRGGSFIPSPRFCGERVRVRGGGIRQRRHLSPPLIPTFSP
;
A
#
# COMPACT_ATOMS: atom_id res chain seq x y z
N SER A 1 -2.89 -15.06 8.57
CA SER A 1 -3.49 -13.79 8.13
C SER A 1 -4.68 -14.14 7.27
N VAL A 2 -5.58 -13.19 7.01
CA VAL A 2 -6.72 -13.39 6.11
C VAL A 2 -6.71 -12.26 5.08
N THR A 3 -6.77 -12.62 3.81
CA THR A 3 -6.92 -11.67 2.69
C THR A 3 -8.16 -12.04 1.89
N ARG A 4 -9.00 -11.05 1.55
CA ARG A 4 -10.20 -11.25 0.73
C ARG A 4 -10.33 -10.12 -0.29
N LEU A 5 -10.94 -10.44 -1.43
CA LEU A 5 -11.55 -9.44 -2.29
C LEU A 5 -13.04 -9.38 -1.94
N ALA A 6 -13.55 -8.20 -1.63
CA ALA A 6 -14.97 -7.99 -1.35
C ALA A 6 -15.50 -6.85 -2.22
N ALA A 7 -16.67 -7.01 -2.82
CA ALA A 7 -17.37 -5.93 -3.48
C ALA A 7 -17.98 -4.98 -2.43
N LEU A 8 -17.74 -3.69 -2.58
CA LEU A 8 -18.27 -2.64 -1.70
C LEU A 8 -19.12 -1.65 -2.50
N ASN A 9 -20.23 -1.23 -1.93
CA ASN A 9 -21.10 -0.23 -2.55
C ASN A 9 -20.43 1.14 -2.62
N ALA A 10 -19.64 1.49 -1.60
CA ALA A 10 -18.88 2.73 -1.53
C ALA A 10 -17.53 2.68 -2.26
N ALA A 11 -17.20 1.57 -2.95
CA ALA A 11 -15.97 1.48 -3.74
C ALA A 11 -15.92 2.57 -4.84
N PRO A 12 -14.72 3.05 -5.24
CA PRO A 12 -14.56 4.13 -6.21
C PRO A 12 -15.35 3.92 -7.50
N PHE A 13 -15.39 2.68 -8.00
CA PHE A 13 -16.11 2.30 -9.21
C PHE A 13 -17.11 1.18 -8.92
N PRO A 14 -18.19 1.05 -9.71
CA PRO A 14 -18.60 1.95 -10.80
C PRO A 14 -19.08 3.32 -10.31
N TYR A 15 -18.87 4.37 -11.12
CA TYR A 15 -19.23 5.76 -10.80
C TYR A 15 -19.97 6.41 -11.97
N GLN A 16 -21.18 6.90 -11.72
CA GLN A 16 -22.07 7.51 -12.72
C GLN A 16 -22.24 9.02 -12.56
N GLY A 17 -21.44 9.65 -11.70
CA GLY A 17 -21.56 11.08 -11.45
C GLY A 17 -20.79 11.93 -12.46
N ILE A 18 -20.66 13.21 -12.11
CA ILE A 18 -20.03 14.22 -12.94
C ILE A 18 -18.52 14.23 -12.69
N MET A 19 -17.74 14.50 -13.73
CA MET A 19 -16.30 14.69 -13.62
C MET A 19 -16.02 16.09 -13.02
N PRO A 20 -15.26 16.19 -11.90
CA PRO A 20 -14.94 17.47 -11.31
C PRO A 20 -14.26 18.42 -12.29
N GLY A 21 -14.68 19.69 -12.31
CA GLY A 21 -14.08 20.75 -13.13
C GLY A 21 -14.43 20.76 -14.62
N ALA A 22 -15.16 19.76 -15.13
CA ALA A 22 -15.51 19.67 -16.55
C ALA A 22 -17.02 19.73 -16.84
N ASN A 23 -17.86 19.75 -15.79
CA ASN A 23 -19.33 19.78 -15.89
C ASN A 23 -19.93 18.79 -16.90
N ARG A 24 -19.29 17.63 -17.08
CA ARG A 24 -19.73 16.54 -17.96
C ARG A 24 -19.78 15.21 -17.20
N PRO A 25 -20.63 14.25 -17.60
CA PRO A 25 -20.62 12.91 -17.04
C PRO A 25 -19.23 12.28 -17.06
N PHE A 26 -18.89 11.49 -16.04
CA PHE A 26 -17.67 10.70 -16.07
C PHE A 26 -17.73 9.60 -17.13
N ILE A 27 -18.88 8.93 -17.23
CA ILE A 27 -19.19 7.94 -18.26
C ILE A 27 -20.14 8.57 -19.28
N GLU A 28 -19.73 8.58 -20.53
CA GLU A 28 -20.51 8.95 -21.72
C GLU A 28 -20.93 7.68 -22.48
N ALA A 29 -21.76 7.83 -23.52
CA ALA A 29 -22.14 6.74 -24.41
C ALA A 29 -21.85 7.12 -25.86
N ASP A 30 -21.39 6.16 -26.66
CA ASP A 30 -21.23 6.34 -28.11
C ASP A 30 -22.57 6.16 -28.85
N GLU A 31 -22.54 6.27 -30.18
CA GLU A 31 -23.73 6.13 -31.03
C GLU A 31 -24.41 4.74 -30.90
N SER A 32 -23.65 3.71 -30.50
CA SER A 32 -24.17 2.36 -30.26
C SER A 32 -24.72 2.18 -28.84
N GLY A 33 -24.60 3.19 -27.99
CA GLY A 33 -24.94 3.13 -26.57
C GLY A 33 -23.87 2.50 -25.68
N ARG A 34 -22.68 2.16 -26.22
CA ARG A 34 -21.59 1.59 -25.42
C ARG A 34 -20.96 2.70 -24.59
N ARG A 35 -20.77 2.39 -23.30
CA ARG A 35 -20.42 3.36 -22.26
C ARG A 35 -18.90 3.48 -22.12
N PHE A 36 -18.38 4.71 -22.13
CA PHE A 36 -16.94 4.98 -22.08
C PHE A 36 -16.58 6.21 -21.24
N HIS A 37 -15.32 6.27 -20.83
CA HIS A 37 -14.69 7.46 -20.27
C HIS A 37 -13.57 7.94 -21.21
N ARG A 38 -13.45 9.26 -21.39
CA ARG A 38 -12.30 9.91 -22.03
C ARG A 38 -11.45 10.62 -20.98
N THR A 39 -10.22 10.15 -20.80
CA THR A 39 -9.26 10.75 -19.87
C THR A 39 -8.84 12.15 -20.32
N ALA A 40 -8.23 12.92 -19.42
CA ALA A 40 -7.68 14.24 -19.74
C ALA A 40 -6.66 14.20 -20.91
N GLY A 41 -5.93 13.09 -21.07
CA GLY A 41 -5.01 12.87 -22.19
C GLY A 41 -5.68 12.38 -23.49
N GLY A 42 -7.01 12.41 -23.56
CA GLY A 42 -7.79 12.06 -24.76
C GLY A 42 -8.03 10.56 -24.96
N ARG A 43 -7.42 9.68 -24.14
CA ARG A 43 -7.56 8.23 -24.27
C ARG A 43 -8.96 7.78 -23.84
N VAL A 44 -9.56 6.91 -24.65
CA VAL A 44 -10.87 6.32 -24.39
C VAL A 44 -10.71 4.95 -23.72
N TYR A 45 -11.51 4.73 -22.68
CA TYR A 45 -11.59 3.47 -21.94
C TYR A 45 -13.06 3.09 -21.76
N TRP A 46 -13.38 1.81 -21.95
CA TRP A 46 -14.75 1.32 -21.82
C TRP A 46 -15.13 1.02 -20.38
N GLU A 47 -16.34 1.39 -19.98
CA GLU A 47 -16.84 1.23 -18.62
C GLU A 47 -16.81 -0.22 -18.15
N ASP A 48 -17.31 -1.11 -18.98
CA ASP A 48 -17.40 -2.55 -18.77
C ASP A 48 -16.04 -3.26 -18.64
N GLU A 49 -14.96 -2.61 -19.08
CA GLU A 49 -13.61 -3.14 -18.97
C GLU A 49 -12.79 -2.53 -17.83
N ARG A 50 -13.02 -1.26 -17.52
CA ARG A 50 -12.10 -0.45 -16.70
C ARG A 50 -12.73 0.15 -15.46
N TYR A 51 -14.04 0.39 -15.45
CA TYR A 51 -14.71 1.17 -14.41
C TYR A 51 -15.91 0.44 -13.79
N ASN A 52 -15.95 -0.89 -13.85
CA ASN A 52 -17.05 -1.70 -13.30
C ASN A 52 -16.64 -2.65 -12.16
N ASP A 53 -15.45 -2.47 -11.58
CA ASP A 53 -14.94 -3.35 -10.52
C ASP A 53 -15.10 -2.71 -9.13
N PRO A 54 -16.13 -3.10 -8.35
CA PRO A 54 -16.37 -2.57 -7.01
C PRO A 54 -15.53 -3.27 -5.93
N ARG A 55 -14.55 -4.10 -6.31
CA ARG A 55 -13.82 -4.91 -5.34
C ARG A 55 -12.78 -4.08 -4.60
N VAL A 56 -12.59 -4.46 -3.34
CA VAL A 56 -11.56 -3.96 -2.44
C VAL A 56 -10.78 -5.16 -1.93
N LEU A 57 -9.46 -5.06 -1.96
CA LEU A 57 -8.58 -6.01 -1.28
C LEU A 57 -8.53 -5.64 0.19
N LEU A 58 -8.99 -6.55 1.04
CA LEU A 58 -9.00 -6.42 2.48
C LEU A 58 -8.02 -7.43 3.09
N HIS A 59 -7.21 -6.98 4.03
CA HIS A 59 -6.22 -7.83 4.69
C HIS A 59 -6.11 -7.55 6.19
N ILE A 60 -6.23 -8.64 6.97
CA ILE A 60 -5.95 -8.66 8.42
C ILE A 60 -4.70 -9.53 8.65
N PRO A 61 -3.57 -8.92 9.07
CA PRO A 61 -2.38 -9.68 9.45
C PRO A 61 -2.62 -10.68 10.58
N LYS A 62 -1.85 -11.77 10.61
CA LYS A 62 -1.86 -12.67 11.77
C LYS A 62 -1.41 -11.89 13.01
N GLY A 63 -2.12 -12.05 14.13
CA GLY A 63 -1.80 -11.36 15.38
C GLY A 63 -2.16 -9.87 15.40
N PHE A 64 -2.90 -9.36 14.41
CA PHE A 64 -3.59 -8.08 14.57
C PHE A 64 -4.53 -8.16 15.79
N ASP A 65 -4.53 -7.12 16.62
CA ASP A 65 -5.40 -7.02 17.79
C ASP A 65 -6.10 -5.67 17.78
N ILE A 66 -7.41 -5.68 17.54
CA ILE A 66 -8.24 -4.47 17.47
C ILE A 66 -8.33 -3.72 18.82
N ARG A 67 -7.99 -4.39 19.93
CA ARG A 67 -8.00 -3.79 21.28
C ARG A 67 -6.73 -3.01 21.59
N ARG A 68 -5.72 -3.09 20.72
CA ARG A 68 -4.47 -2.32 20.80
C ARG A 68 -4.53 -1.14 19.84
N PRO A 69 -3.76 -0.06 20.08
CA PRO A 69 -3.59 0.99 19.08
C PRO A 69 -3.26 0.38 17.72
N GLY A 70 -4.04 0.72 16.70
CA GLY A 70 -3.85 0.17 15.35
C GLY A 70 -4.03 1.20 14.25
N LEU A 71 -3.76 0.80 13.01
CA LEU A 71 -3.88 1.63 11.81
C LEU A 71 -4.76 0.96 10.76
N LEU A 72 -5.50 1.77 10.03
CA LEU A 72 -6.01 1.42 8.71
C LEU A 72 -5.06 1.99 7.66
N VAL A 73 -4.42 1.10 6.89
CA VAL A 73 -3.65 1.47 5.71
C VAL A 73 -4.60 1.45 4.51
N LEU A 74 -4.83 2.60 3.89
CA LEU A 74 -5.49 2.69 2.59
C LEU A 74 -4.41 2.73 1.51
N TYR A 75 -4.32 1.68 0.69
CA TYR A 75 -3.35 1.62 -0.40
C TYR A 75 -4.01 1.97 -1.73
N PHE A 76 -3.60 3.09 -2.32
CA PHE A 76 -4.07 3.55 -3.62
C PHE A 76 -3.04 3.19 -4.70
N HIS A 77 -3.42 2.24 -5.55
CA HIS A 77 -2.54 1.66 -6.55
C HIS A 77 -2.32 2.59 -7.75
N GLY A 78 -1.26 2.30 -8.50
CA GLY A 78 -0.87 3.04 -9.70
C GLY A 78 -1.69 2.70 -10.94
N HIS A 79 -1.32 3.34 -12.04
CA HIS A 79 -1.88 3.07 -13.37
C HIS A 79 -1.65 1.63 -13.82
N ARG A 80 -2.49 1.19 -14.74
CA ARG A 80 -2.39 -0.11 -15.41
C ARG A 80 -2.40 -1.30 -14.45
N ALA A 81 -2.91 -1.12 -13.24
CA ALA A 81 -2.91 -2.14 -12.21
C ALA A 81 -4.28 -2.81 -12.03
N ASN A 82 -4.26 -4.01 -11.47
CA ASN A 82 -5.43 -4.62 -10.81
C ASN A 82 -5.02 -5.23 -9.47
N LEU A 83 -6.00 -5.41 -8.58
CA LEU A 83 -5.76 -5.84 -7.20
C LEU A 83 -5.01 -7.17 -7.09
N ARG A 84 -5.35 -8.17 -7.91
CA ARG A 84 -4.75 -9.51 -7.78
C ARG A 84 -3.33 -9.54 -8.34
N ARG A 85 -3.14 -9.08 -9.58
CA ARG A 85 -1.84 -9.16 -10.26
C ARG A 85 -0.83 -8.22 -9.63
N ASP A 86 -1.20 -6.97 -9.38
CA ASP A 86 -0.24 -5.95 -9.01
C ASP A 86 -0.17 -5.79 -7.49
N VAL A 87 -1.30 -5.48 -6.83
CA VAL A 87 -1.30 -5.18 -5.39
C VAL A 87 -0.95 -6.42 -4.55
N PHE A 88 -1.57 -7.56 -4.86
CA PHE A 88 -1.34 -8.81 -4.13
C PHE A 88 -0.06 -9.54 -4.57
N MET A 89 0.08 -9.87 -5.86
CA MET A 89 1.19 -10.72 -6.33
C MET A 89 2.49 -9.95 -6.55
N ARG A 90 2.51 -8.94 -7.44
CA ARG A 90 3.75 -8.25 -7.82
C ARG A 90 4.32 -7.41 -6.68
N GLN A 91 3.52 -6.49 -6.13
CA GLN A 91 3.94 -5.52 -5.13
C GLN A 91 3.91 -6.11 -3.71
N ARG A 92 3.25 -7.25 -3.52
CA ARG A 92 3.20 -7.98 -2.23
C ARG A 92 2.70 -7.11 -1.07
N VAL A 93 1.81 -6.14 -1.34
CA VAL A 93 1.36 -5.13 -0.36
C VAL A 93 0.82 -5.77 0.93
N PRO A 94 -0.04 -6.81 0.89
CA PRO A 94 -0.50 -7.48 2.11
C PRO A 94 0.63 -8.16 2.89
N TRP A 95 1.62 -8.73 2.18
CA TRP A 95 2.78 -9.35 2.82
C TRP A 95 3.66 -8.30 3.51
N GLN A 96 3.86 -7.13 2.88
CA GLN A 96 4.63 -6.03 3.47
C GLN A 96 3.97 -5.51 4.75
N VAL A 97 2.64 -5.30 4.73
CA VAL A 97 1.86 -4.94 5.93
C VAL A 97 1.96 -6.04 7.01
N SER A 98 1.87 -7.31 6.62
CA SER A 98 2.01 -8.43 7.54
C SER A 98 3.40 -8.55 8.18
N THR A 99 4.46 -8.08 7.53
CA THR A 99 5.85 -8.26 7.97
C THR A 99 6.46 -6.98 8.57
N SER A 100 5.77 -5.84 8.52
CA SER A 100 6.22 -4.59 9.18
C SER A 100 6.18 -4.68 10.71
N ARG A 101 5.42 -5.64 11.26
CA ARG A 101 5.11 -5.77 12.71
C ARG A 101 4.31 -4.59 13.29
N THR A 102 3.74 -3.75 12.43
CA THR A 102 2.76 -2.73 12.80
C THR A 102 1.41 -3.39 13.04
N ASN A 103 0.66 -2.96 14.05
CA ASN A 103 -0.71 -3.39 14.30
C ASN A 103 -1.65 -2.70 13.30
N ALA A 104 -1.61 -3.14 12.04
CA ALA A 104 -2.32 -2.48 10.95
C ALA A 104 -3.20 -3.46 10.17
N VAL A 105 -4.34 -2.99 9.70
CA VAL A 105 -5.14 -3.63 8.64
C VAL A 105 -4.99 -2.86 7.34
N LEU A 106 -5.24 -3.52 6.21
CA LEU A 106 -5.04 -2.94 4.88
C LEU A 106 -6.32 -3.06 4.06
N ALA A 107 -6.74 -1.94 3.48
CA ALA A 107 -7.73 -1.89 2.42
C ALA A 107 -7.14 -1.23 1.17
N ALA A 108 -7.30 -1.88 0.00
CA ALA A 108 -6.90 -1.33 -1.29
C ALA A 108 -8.09 -1.41 -2.25
N PRO A 109 -8.79 -0.28 -2.52
CA PRO A 109 -9.86 -0.28 -3.51
C PRO A 109 -9.30 -0.47 -4.92
N GLN A 110 -10.07 -1.13 -5.78
CA GLN A 110 -9.81 -1.12 -7.21
C GLN A 110 -10.19 0.26 -7.77
N PHE A 111 -9.21 0.97 -8.32
CA PHE A 111 -9.45 2.10 -9.22
C PHE A 111 -9.62 1.58 -10.66
N ALA A 112 -9.39 2.41 -11.66
CA ALA A 112 -9.55 2.02 -13.06
C ALA A 112 -8.71 0.78 -13.42
N VAL A 113 -9.36 -0.33 -13.75
CA VAL A 113 -8.72 -1.64 -13.95
C VAL A 113 -7.81 -1.59 -15.18
N ASN A 114 -6.51 -1.80 -14.99
CA ASN A 114 -5.54 -1.83 -16.09
C ASN A 114 -5.56 -0.56 -16.99
N ALA A 115 -5.99 0.58 -16.46
CA ALA A 115 -6.05 1.86 -17.19
C ALA A 115 -4.99 2.85 -16.69
N SER A 116 -4.45 3.67 -17.59
CA SER A 116 -3.65 4.86 -17.25
C SER A 116 -4.57 6.03 -16.92
N ASP A 117 -5.21 5.96 -15.75
CA ASP A 117 -6.19 6.92 -15.26
C ASP A 117 -6.10 7.04 -13.74
N SER A 118 -6.03 8.28 -13.24
CA SER A 118 -5.96 8.62 -11.81
C SER A 118 -7.32 9.06 -11.23
N SER A 119 -8.42 8.78 -11.93
CA SER A 119 -9.76 9.14 -11.49
C SER A 119 -10.13 8.46 -10.17
N ALA A 120 -10.71 9.23 -9.24
CA ALA A 120 -11.09 8.75 -7.92
C ALA A 120 -12.52 8.19 -7.86
N GLY A 121 -13.28 8.28 -8.96
CA GLY A 121 -14.66 7.79 -9.06
C GLY A 121 -15.54 8.39 -7.96
N LYS A 122 -16.26 7.55 -7.22
CA LYS A 122 -17.12 8.00 -6.12
C LYS A 122 -16.38 8.85 -5.08
N LEU A 123 -15.08 8.63 -4.87
CA LEU A 123 -14.29 9.37 -3.88
C LEU A 123 -14.08 10.85 -4.22
N TRP A 124 -14.52 11.31 -5.40
CA TRP A 124 -14.65 12.74 -5.69
C TRP A 124 -15.73 13.42 -4.85
N GLN A 125 -16.76 12.69 -4.45
CA GLN A 125 -17.89 13.24 -3.72
C GLN A 125 -17.53 13.45 -2.25
N ARG A 126 -17.98 14.58 -1.68
CA ARG A 126 -17.86 14.84 -0.24
C ARG A 126 -18.56 13.74 0.56
N GLY A 127 -17.92 13.28 1.63
CA GLY A 127 -18.40 12.19 2.49
C GLY A 127 -18.12 10.78 1.96
N ALA A 128 -17.82 10.61 0.67
CA ALA A 128 -17.71 9.27 0.07
C ALA A 128 -16.54 8.47 0.65
N LEU A 129 -15.42 9.10 1.02
CA LEU A 129 -14.31 8.37 1.63
C LEU A 129 -14.64 7.92 3.06
N ARG A 130 -15.39 8.73 3.81
CA ARG A 130 -15.88 8.35 5.15
C ARG A 130 -16.79 7.13 5.03
N ASP A 131 -17.72 7.16 4.08
CA ASP A 131 -18.68 6.07 3.87
C ASP A 131 -17.97 4.80 3.38
N PHE A 132 -16.96 4.94 2.52
CA PHE A 132 -16.07 3.85 2.12
C PHE A 132 -15.33 3.22 3.30
N VAL A 133 -14.71 4.03 4.17
CA VAL A 133 -13.99 3.54 5.35
C VAL A 133 -14.94 2.85 6.34
N TYR A 134 -16.18 3.35 6.47
CA TYR A 134 -17.19 2.72 7.30
C TYR A 134 -17.59 1.34 6.76
N GLU A 135 -17.85 1.20 5.45
CA GLU A 135 -18.16 -0.11 4.86
C GLU A 135 -16.97 -1.08 4.94
N VAL A 136 -15.74 -0.59 4.76
CA VAL A 136 -14.50 -1.36 4.98
C VAL A 136 -14.43 -1.88 6.42
N ALA A 137 -14.78 -1.07 7.41
CA ALA A 137 -14.77 -1.47 8.82
C ALA A 137 -15.77 -2.60 9.10
N GLY A 138 -16.99 -2.54 8.56
CA GLY A 138 -17.95 -3.64 8.65
C GLY A 138 -17.43 -4.93 8.04
N ARG A 139 -16.75 -4.86 6.88
CA ARG A 139 -16.10 -6.04 6.27
C ARG A 139 -14.96 -6.59 7.12
N PHE A 140 -14.17 -5.73 7.77
CA PHE A 140 -13.15 -6.18 8.70
C PHE A 140 -13.72 -6.85 9.95
N ALA A 141 -14.81 -6.32 10.52
CA ALA A 141 -15.48 -6.93 11.67
C ALA A 141 -15.96 -8.35 11.36
N VAL A 142 -16.55 -8.55 10.17
CA VAL A 142 -16.90 -9.89 9.65
C VAL A 142 -15.67 -10.78 9.49
N MET A 143 -14.59 -10.28 8.86
CA MET A 143 -13.35 -11.05 8.66
C MET A 143 -12.63 -11.39 9.97
N HIS A 144 -12.74 -10.52 10.97
CA HIS A 144 -12.19 -10.69 12.31
C HIS A 144 -12.98 -11.71 13.14
N GLY A 145 -14.26 -11.94 12.80
CA GLY A 145 -15.14 -12.87 13.51
C GLY A 145 -15.85 -12.25 14.71
N ASP A 146 -15.86 -10.91 14.82
CA ASP A 146 -16.54 -10.17 15.88
C ASP A 146 -17.18 -8.90 15.32
N LEU A 147 -18.49 -8.93 15.08
CA LEU A 147 -19.25 -7.79 14.56
C LEU A 147 -19.23 -6.58 15.50
N ARG A 148 -19.04 -6.79 16.81
CA ARG A 148 -18.97 -5.68 17.79
C ARG A 148 -17.73 -4.81 17.60
N SER A 149 -16.71 -5.33 16.90
CA SER A 149 -15.48 -4.60 16.59
C SER A 149 -15.61 -3.59 15.45
N GLU A 150 -16.76 -3.51 14.76
CA GLU A 150 -16.98 -2.61 13.62
C GLU A 150 -16.70 -1.14 13.98
N ALA A 151 -17.25 -0.64 15.08
CA ALA A 151 -17.01 0.73 15.52
C ALA A 151 -15.52 1.00 15.81
N SER A 152 -14.81 0.01 16.37
CA SER A 152 -13.37 0.11 16.62
C SER A 152 -12.59 0.19 15.30
N PHE A 153 -12.90 -0.67 14.32
CA PHE A 153 -12.31 -0.57 12.98
C PHE A 153 -12.63 0.77 12.31
N ALA A 154 -13.88 1.21 12.42
CA ALA A 154 -14.37 2.46 11.84
C ALA A 154 -13.75 3.70 12.50
N SER A 155 -13.14 3.58 13.68
CA SER A 155 -12.43 4.67 14.36
C SER A 155 -10.92 4.70 14.11
N LEU A 156 -10.34 3.64 13.50
CA LEU A 156 -8.89 3.53 13.37
C LEU A 156 -8.29 4.77 12.68
N PRO A 157 -7.15 5.29 13.17
CA PRO A 157 -6.37 6.26 12.42
C PRO A 157 -5.97 5.69 11.05
N VAL A 158 -5.95 6.56 10.04
CA VAL A 158 -5.76 6.21 8.65
C VAL A 158 -4.43 6.75 8.15
N VAL A 159 -3.68 5.89 7.46
CA VAL A 159 -2.54 6.29 6.62
C VAL A 159 -2.89 5.95 5.18
N ILE A 160 -2.86 6.94 4.29
CA ILE A 160 -3.02 6.71 2.85
C ILE A 160 -1.63 6.54 2.24
N VAL A 161 -1.43 5.44 1.54
CA VAL A 161 -0.23 5.15 0.74
C VAL A 161 -0.64 5.19 -0.72
N ALA A 162 -0.18 6.21 -1.43
CA ALA A 162 -0.40 6.38 -2.86
C ALA A 162 0.86 5.98 -3.63
N TYR A 163 0.71 5.07 -4.58
CA TYR A 163 1.76 4.72 -5.53
C TYR A 163 1.39 5.19 -6.93
N SER A 164 2.33 5.85 -7.62
CA SER A 164 2.13 6.31 -9.00
C SER A 164 0.79 7.08 -9.15
N GLY A 165 -0.09 6.64 -10.06
CA GLY A 165 -1.41 7.22 -10.30
C GLY A 165 -2.35 7.31 -9.07
N GLY A 166 -2.05 6.61 -7.97
CA GLY A 166 -2.79 6.70 -6.71
C GLY A 166 -2.78 8.10 -6.07
N VAL A 167 -1.95 9.02 -6.56
CA VAL A 167 -1.92 10.42 -6.13
C VAL A 167 -3.24 11.16 -6.35
N GLY A 168 -3.96 10.86 -7.44
CA GLY A 168 -5.23 11.52 -7.76
C GLY A 168 -6.29 11.29 -6.69
N PRO A 169 -6.60 10.02 -6.35
CA PRO A 169 -7.50 9.69 -5.25
C PRO A 169 -7.01 10.19 -3.89
N ALA A 170 -5.70 10.19 -3.62
CA ALA A 170 -5.15 10.73 -2.37
C ALA A 170 -5.36 12.24 -2.24
N ALA A 171 -5.18 13.01 -3.32
CA ALA A 171 -5.46 14.44 -3.30
C ALA A 171 -6.95 14.73 -3.06
N TRP A 172 -7.85 13.92 -3.63
CA TRP A 172 -9.29 14.06 -3.38
C TRP A 172 -9.71 13.68 -1.95
N ALA A 173 -9.09 12.65 -1.37
CA ALA A 173 -9.25 12.31 0.03
C ALA A 173 -8.94 13.50 0.95
N ILE A 174 -7.88 14.24 0.63
CA ILE A 174 -7.48 15.45 1.35
C ILE A 174 -8.46 16.60 1.12
N ARG A 175 -8.79 16.89 -0.15
CA ARG A 175 -9.68 18.00 -0.54
C ARG A 175 -11.04 17.93 0.13
N ASN A 176 -11.61 16.73 0.18
CA ASN A 176 -12.92 16.53 0.78
C ASN A 176 -12.85 16.60 2.32
N GLY A 177 -11.70 16.27 2.90
CA GLY A 177 -11.50 16.33 4.35
C GLY A 177 -12.31 15.28 5.13
N ASP A 178 -12.84 14.26 4.45
CA ASP A 178 -13.81 13.30 4.96
C ASP A 178 -13.34 12.54 6.21
N LEU A 179 -12.02 12.36 6.36
CA LEU A 179 -11.41 11.66 7.49
C LEU A 179 -11.01 12.59 8.64
N GLY A 180 -11.02 13.90 8.45
CA GLY A 180 -10.59 14.89 9.44
C GLY A 180 -9.26 14.52 10.12
N SER A 181 -9.22 14.59 11.45
CA SER A 181 -8.03 14.25 12.25
C SER A 181 -7.65 12.76 12.24
N ARG A 182 -8.50 11.86 11.69
CA ARG A 182 -8.14 10.45 11.53
C ARG A 182 -7.12 10.23 10.44
N LEU A 183 -7.01 11.13 9.45
CA LEU A 183 -5.94 11.04 8.45
C LEU A 183 -4.61 11.47 9.10
N ARG A 184 -3.81 10.49 9.52
CA ARG A 184 -2.55 10.71 10.26
C ARG A 184 -1.31 10.69 9.38
N GLY A 185 -1.41 10.20 8.16
CA GLY A 185 -0.25 10.08 7.28
C GLY A 185 -0.63 10.03 5.80
N ILE A 186 0.17 10.72 4.99
CA ILE A 186 0.22 10.56 3.54
C ILE A 186 1.60 10.03 3.17
N VAL A 187 1.63 8.95 2.41
CA VAL A 187 2.85 8.39 1.82
C VAL A 187 2.69 8.43 0.30
N LEU A 188 3.60 9.11 -0.38
CA LEU A 188 3.69 9.15 -1.83
C LEU A 188 4.89 8.30 -2.26
N LEU A 189 4.63 7.21 -2.98
CA LEU A 189 5.65 6.30 -3.51
C LEU A 189 5.75 6.52 -5.02
N ASP A 190 6.75 7.29 -5.43
CA ASP A 190 6.97 7.77 -6.81
C ASP A 190 5.68 8.24 -7.48
N ALA A 191 4.92 9.06 -6.74
CA ALA A 191 3.53 9.38 -7.05
C ALA A 191 3.28 10.89 -7.24
N ALA A 192 4.22 11.76 -6.91
CA ALA A 192 4.02 13.21 -6.94
C ALA A 192 3.99 13.75 -8.39
N TYR A 193 2.95 13.42 -9.16
CA TYR A 193 2.77 13.88 -10.54
C TYR A 193 2.00 15.20 -10.64
N GLY A 194 1.29 15.58 -9.58
CA GLY A 194 0.41 16.74 -9.55
C GLY A 194 -0.18 16.95 -8.15
N GLU A 195 -0.96 18.02 -8.00
CA GLU A 195 -1.68 18.36 -6.76
C GLU A 195 -0.77 18.74 -5.58
N MET A 196 0.47 19.17 -5.84
CA MET A 196 1.46 19.50 -4.80
C MET A 196 0.91 20.53 -3.80
N GLY A 197 0.17 21.54 -4.27
CA GLY A 197 -0.49 22.51 -3.41
C GLY A 197 -1.47 21.89 -2.41
N VAL A 198 -2.20 20.85 -2.79
CA VAL A 198 -3.15 20.14 -1.90
C VAL A 198 -2.40 19.45 -0.76
N PHE A 199 -1.32 18.75 -1.06
CA PHE A 199 -0.50 18.06 -0.06
C PHE A 199 0.23 19.04 0.86
N ALA A 200 0.80 20.11 0.30
CA ALA A 200 1.49 21.14 1.05
C ALA A 200 0.53 21.91 1.99
N ASP A 201 -0.66 22.28 1.51
CA ASP A 201 -1.71 22.89 2.32
C ASP A 201 -2.16 21.98 3.46
N TRP A 202 -2.34 20.69 3.16
CA TRP A 202 -2.81 19.72 4.14
C TRP A 202 -1.83 19.53 5.28
N VAL A 203 -0.54 19.35 5.00
CA VAL A 203 0.46 19.10 6.04
C VAL A 203 0.68 20.35 6.90
N ALA A 204 0.59 21.55 6.31
CA ALA A 204 0.65 22.81 7.05
C ALA A 204 -0.52 22.99 8.03
N ARG A 205 -1.73 22.53 7.66
CA ARG A 205 -2.93 22.60 8.52
C ARG A 205 -3.07 21.41 9.48
N THR A 206 -2.22 20.40 9.37
CA THR A 206 -2.35 19.14 10.12
C THR A 206 -1.04 18.79 10.84
N PRO A 207 -0.60 19.59 11.83
CA PRO A 207 0.71 19.41 12.47
C PRO A 207 0.89 18.07 13.21
N ASN A 208 -0.21 17.35 13.48
CA ASN A 208 -0.20 16.03 14.12
C ASN A 208 -0.20 14.85 13.11
N ALA A 209 -0.11 15.13 11.82
CA ALA A 209 0.04 14.15 10.76
C ALA A 209 1.47 14.17 10.20
N PHE A 210 1.84 13.12 9.46
CA PHE A 210 3.12 13.06 8.76
C PHE A 210 2.92 13.02 7.24
N LEU A 211 3.91 13.49 6.50
CA LEU A 211 3.98 13.34 5.05
C LEU A 211 5.33 12.75 4.67
N LEU A 212 5.33 11.71 3.85
CA LEU A 212 6.54 11.14 3.30
C LEU A 212 6.39 10.98 1.80
N SER A 213 7.24 11.63 1.02
CA SER A 213 7.32 11.45 -0.43
C SER A 213 8.67 10.87 -0.78
N THR A 214 8.69 9.71 -1.45
CA THR A 214 9.91 9.20 -2.07
C THR A 214 9.75 9.04 -3.56
N TYR A 215 10.83 9.25 -4.30
CA TYR A 215 10.73 9.42 -5.74
C TYR A 215 11.95 8.91 -6.50
N THR A 216 11.70 8.50 -7.73
CA THR A 216 12.75 8.31 -8.73
C THR A 216 13.08 9.65 -9.39
N GLN A 217 14.15 9.70 -10.20
CA GLN A 217 14.51 10.88 -10.98
C GLN A 217 13.34 11.41 -11.83
N SER A 218 12.44 10.53 -12.29
CA SER A 218 11.30 10.91 -13.15
C SER A 218 10.32 11.88 -12.49
N THR A 219 10.24 11.91 -11.15
CA THR A 219 9.37 12.84 -10.40
C THR A 219 10.15 13.82 -9.53
N GLU A 220 11.47 13.93 -9.71
CA GLU A 220 12.34 14.79 -8.89
C GLU A 220 11.89 16.25 -8.88
N GLY A 221 11.70 16.86 -10.07
CA GLY A 221 11.29 18.27 -10.16
C GLY A 221 9.97 18.56 -9.43
N ARG A 222 9.02 17.62 -9.47
CA ARG A 222 7.74 17.73 -8.76
C ARG A 222 7.87 17.58 -7.25
N ASN A 223 8.80 16.75 -6.80
CA ASN A 223 9.11 16.62 -5.38
C ASN A 223 9.84 17.85 -4.84
N GLN A 224 10.72 18.47 -5.64
CA GLN A 224 11.31 19.76 -5.28
C GLN A 224 10.25 20.86 -5.20
N GLU A 225 9.31 20.91 -6.15
CA GLU A 225 8.16 21.81 -6.09
C GLU A 225 7.33 21.59 -4.82
N LEU A 226 7.02 20.34 -4.48
CA LEU A 226 6.32 19.99 -3.24
C LEU A 226 7.10 20.45 -2.00
N LYS A 227 8.41 20.21 -1.94
CA LYS A 227 9.28 20.64 -0.85
C LYS A 227 9.24 22.16 -0.67
N SER A 228 9.45 22.92 -1.75
CA SER A 228 9.40 24.38 -1.72
C SER A 228 8.04 24.90 -1.25
N LEU A 229 6.94 24.28 -1.69
CA LEU A 229 5.59 24.65 -1.26
C LEU A 229 5.35 24.36 0.23
N ILE A 230 5.89 23.26 0.76
CA ILE A 230 5.81 22.91 2.18
C ILE A 230 6.61 23.92 3.03
N GLU A 231 7.83 24.23 2.61
CA GLU A 231 8.71 25.18 3.32
C GLU A 231 8.16 26.61 3.29
N ALA A 232 7.58 27.04 2.16
CA ALA A 232 6.90 28.32 2.05
C ALA A 232 5.69 28.45 3.00
N ARG A 233 5.12 27.34 3.46
CA ARG A 233 4.04 27.29 4.47
C ARG A 233 4.56 27.17 5.91
N GLY A 234 5.87 27.31 6.12
CA GLY A 234 6.48 27.27 7.44
C GLY A 234 6.69 25.87 8.02
N VAL A 235 6.57 24.81 7.19
CA VAL A 235 6.80 23.43 7.61
C VAL A 235 8.18 22.98 7.16
N LYS A 236 8.99 22.46 8.08
CA LYS A 236 10.31 21.91 7.75
C LYS A 236 10.18 20.56 7.04
N ALA A 237 10.79 20.43 5.87
CA ALA A 237 10.93 19.16 5.15
C ALA A 237 12.35 18.57 5.33
N PHE A 238 12.42 17.27 5.59
CA PHE A 238 13.68 16.54 5.75
C PHE A 238 14.04 15.76 4.48
N ASP A 239 15.33 15.70 4.16
CA ASP A 239 15.87 14.99 2.99
C ASP A 239 16.26 13.53 3.28
N SER A 240 15.79 12.98 4.40
CA SER A 240 16.03 11.57 4.76
C SER A 240 14.81 10.98 5.45
N ILE A 241 14.62 9.67 5.27
CA ILE A 241 13.56 8.95 5.98
C ILE A 241 13.99 8.81 7.43
N PRO A 242 13.23 9.35 8.39
CA PRO A 242 13.63 9.30 9.79
C PRO A 242 13.64 7.84 10.28
N GLN A 243 14.49 7.54 11.26
CA GLN A 243 14.49 6.21 11.92
C GLN A 243 13.14 5.90 12.59
N ARG A 244 12.41 6.96 12.98
CA ARG A 244 11.10 6.89 13.60
C ARG A 244 10.21 7.98 13.00
N ILE A 245 9.04 7.60 12.51
CA ILE A 245 8.05 8.53 11.97
C ILE A 245 7.11 8.91 13.13
N GLU A 246 7.24 10.15 13.58
CA GLU A 246 6.44 10.77 14.64
C GLU A 246 5.42 11.75 13.99
N PRO A 247 4.35 12.14 14.70
CA PRO A 247 3.47 13.23 14.28
C PRO A 247 4.27 14.49 13.91
N GLY A 248 3.92 15.13 12.79
CA GLY A 248 4.57 16.36 12.29
C GLY A 248 5.79 16.13 11.41
N HIS A 249 6.26 14.88 11.25
CA HIS A 249 7.39 14.61 10.35
C HIS A 249 6.99 14.78 8.88
N VAL A 250 7.79 15.57 8.17
CA VAL A 250 7.66 15.75 6.72
C VAL A 250 8.98 15.41 6.05
N ALA A 251 9.00 14.40 5.18
CA ALA A 251 10.21 13.97 4.50
C ALA A 251 9.97 13.87 2.99
N ILE A 252 10.86 14.48 2.21
CA ILE A 252 10.87 14.44 0.75
C ILE A 252 12.24 13.88 0.35
N VAL A 253 12.27 12.62 -0.08
CA VAL A 253 13.51 11.83 -0.11
C VAL A 253 13.71 11.15 -1.46
N PRO A 254 14.84 11.33 -2.15
CA PRO A 254 15.13 10.54 -3.34
C PRO A 254 15.24 9.05 -2.98
N ALA A 255 14.76 8.18 -3.85
CA ALA A 255 15.01 6.75 -3.75
C ALA A 255 16.50 6.42 -4.03
N ALA A 256 16.90 5.15 -3.87
CA ALA A 256 18.20 4.72 -4.35
C ALA A 256 18.34 4.97 -5.86
N SER A 257 19.57 5.21 -6.33
CA SER A 257 19.83 5.58 -7.73
C SER A 257 19.49 4.47 -8.73
N ASP A 258 19.43 3.21 -8.28
CA ASP A 258 19.03 2.03 -9.07
C ASP A 258 17.52 1.74 -9.00
N ALA A 259 16.75 2.51 -8.21
CA ALA A 259 15.32 2.31 -8.07
C ALA A 259 14.58 2.64 -9.37
N THR A 260 13.67 1.75 -9.78
CA THR A 260 12.82 1.95 -10.96
C THR A 260 11.39 2.23 -10.54
N HIS A 261 10.66 2.95 -11.39
CA HIS A 261 9.24 3.21 -11.15
C HIS A 261 8.44 1.90 -11.00
N HIS A 262 8.71 0.90 -11.84
CA HIS A 262 7.95 -0.34 -11.90
C HIS A 262 8.10 -1.18 -10.62
N ASP A 263 9.33 -1.27 -10.12
CA ASP A 263 9.69 -2.09 -8.96
C ASP A 263 9.74 -1.29 -7.66
N PHE A 264 9.23 -0.05 -7.66
CA PHE A 264 9.34 0.86 -6.53
C PHE A 264 8.72 0.32 -5.23
N LEU A 265 7.79 -0.62 -5.31
CA LEU A 265 7.21 -1.30 -4.14
C LEU A 265 7.99 -2.56 -3.70
N LEU A 266 8.94 -3.01 -4.50
CA LEU A 266 9.84 -4.11 -4.20
C LEU A 266 11.20 -3.60 -3.71
N ARG A 267 11.71 -2.52 -4.32
CA ARG A 267 12.98 -1.89 -3.99
C ARG A 267 12.94 -0.42 -4.32
N ALA A 268 13.15 0.42 -3.31
CA ALA A 268 13.28 1.87 -3.47
C ALA A 268 14.49 2.38 -2.68
N TRP A 269 14.30 2.84 -1.44
CA TRP A 269 15.42 3.11 -0.51
C TRP A 269 15.81 1.88 0.32
N ALA A 270 14.93 0.88 0.34
CA ALA A 270 15.07 -0.40 1.01
C ALA A 270 14.32 -1.45 0.17
N ASP A 271 14.63 -2.72 0.41
CA ASP A 271 13.76 -3.81 -0.04
C ASP A 271 12.45 -3.79 0.75
N ASP A 272 11.34 -4.06 0.07
CA ASP A 272 9.98 -3.98 0.63
C ASP A 272 9.71 -2.63 1.35
N PRO A 273 9.75 -1.50 0.62
CA PRO A 273 9.70 -0.15 1.22
C PRO A 273 8.46 0.13 2.06
N LEU A 274 7.29 -0.44 1.74
CA LEU A 274 6.10 -0.25 2.58
C LEU A 274 6.25 -0.96 3.93
N ARG A 275 6.91 -2.13 3.96
CA ARG A 275 7.22 -2.82 5.21
C ARG A 275 8.15 -1.98 6.07
N ASP A 276 9.25 -1.47 5.50
CA ASP A 276 10.21 -0.63 6.22
C ASP A 276 9.55 0.66 6.75
N LEU A 277 8.75 1.34 5.92
CA LEU A 277 8.04 2.55 6.31
C LEU A 277 7.10 2.30 7.48
N LEU A 278 6.22 1.31 7.37
CA LEU A 278 5.24 1.01 8.43
C LEU A 278 5.91 0.61 9.75
N ALA A 279 7.08 -0.04 9.69
CA ALA A 279 7.85 -0.39 10.88
C ALA A 279 8.42 0.85 11.61
N ARG A 280 8.58 1.97 10.91
CA ARG A 280 9.05 3.25 11.47
C ARG A 280 7.91 4.08 12.08
N VAL A 281 6.65 3.84 11.68
CA VAL A 281 5.48 4.56 12.23
C VAL A 281 5.25 4.14 13.68
N ARG A 282 5.38 5.08 14.61
CA ARG A 282 5.28 4.79 16.04
C ARG A 282 3.86 4.71 16.56
N GLY A 283 3.73 4.08 17.73
CA GLY A 283 2.48 3.99 18.48
C GLY A 283 1.64 2.76 18.19
N TYR A 284 2.02 1.94 17.20
CA TYR A 284 1.21 0.81 16.74
C TYR A 284 1.97 -0.53 16.75
N PRO A 285 2.60 -0.96 17.85
CA PRO A 285 3.30 -2.24 17.90
C PRO A 285 2.31 -3.41 17.83
N ARG A 286 2.49 -4.34 16.89
CA ARG A 286 1.73 -5.60 16.89
C ARG A 286 2.25 -6.53 17.98
N GLY A 287 1.35 -7.07 18.78
CA GLY A 287 1.69 -8.06 19.81
C GLY A 287 2.05 -9.41 19.21
N GLY A 288 3.02 -10.10 19.82
CA GLY A 288 3.42 -11.47 19.46
C GLY A 288 4.86 -11.56 18.97
N SER A 289 5.63 -12.47 19.56
CA SER A 289 6.97 -12.86 19.12
C SER A 289 6.87 -13.63 17.80
N PHE A 290 7.30 -13.00 16.70
CA PHE A 290 7.71 -13.76 15.52
C PHE A 290 9.17 -14.14 15.72
N ILE A 291 9.42 -15.39 16.14
CA ILE A 291 10.73 -16.01 15.97
C ILE A 291 10.83 -16.38 14.49
N PRO A 292 11.66 -15.71 13.67
CA PRO A 292 11.98 -16.25 12.36
C PRO A 292 12.75 -17.55 12.61
N SER A 293 12.17 -18.69 12.26
CA SER A 293 12.95 -19.93 12.19
C SER A 293 13.51 -20.04 10.77
N PRO A 294 14.83 -19.90 10.56
CA PRO A 294 15.45 -20.46 9.38
C PRO A 294 15.72 -21.93 9.68
N ARG A 295 14.82 -22.83 9.27
CA ARG A 295 15.19 -24.25 9.16
C ARG A 295 14.60 -24.84 7.89
N PHE A 296 15.46 -24.91 6.87
CA PHE A 296 15.48 -26.06 5.98
C PHE A 296 15.56 -27.32 6.85
N CYS A 297 14.55 -28.18 6.75
CA CYS A 297 14.63 -29.53 7.28
C CYS A 297 15.41 -30.37 6.26
N GLY A 298 16.73 -30.37 6.40
CA GLY A 298 17.65 -31.33 5.79
C GLY A 298 18.41 -32.01 6.92
N GLU A 299 18.36 -33.33 6.93
CA GLU A 299 18.81 -34.22 7.99
C GLU A 299 20.22 -33.92 8.52
N ARG A 300 20.36 -34.01 9.85
CA ARG A 300 21.60 -34.47 10.47
C ARG A 300 21.25 -35.49 11.54
N VAL A 301 21.40 -36.76 11.17
CA VAL A 301 21.43 -37.89 12.08
C VAL A 301 22.58 -37.69 13.07
N ARG A 302 22.27 -37.58 14.36
CA ARG A 302 23.24 -37.73 15.45
C ARG A 302 23.33 -39.22 15.78
N VAL A 303 24.46 -39.85 15.45
CA VAL A 303 24.84 -41.14 16.04
C VAL A 303 25.54 -40.87 17.38
N ARG A 304 25.02 -41.43 18.47
CA ARG A 304 25.68 -41.49 19.78
C ARG A 304 26.24 -42.89 20.00
N GLY A 305 27.57 -42.96 20.14
CA GLY A 305 28.36 -43.76 21.10
C GLY A 305 28.08 -45.25 21.32
N GLY A 306 29.12 -46.06 21.10
CA GLY A 306 29.30 -47.38 21.71
C GLY A 306 30.60 -48.03 21.22
N GLY A 307 31.64 -48.06 22.05
CA GLY A 307 32.92 -48.70 21.72
C GLY A 307 32.97 -50.18 22.09
N ILE A 308 33.90 -50.93 21.49
CA ILE A 308 34.68 -52.05 22.05
C ILE A 308 35.85 -52.37 21.09
N ARG A 309 36.92 -52.92 21.68
CA ARG A 309 38.30 -53.05 21.20
C ARG A 309 38.58 -54.16 20.16
N GLN A 310 39.69 -53.93 19.45
CA GLN A 310 40.82 -54.84 19.14
C GLN A 310 40.86 -55.68 17.84
N ARG A 311 41.99 -55.47 17.12
CA ARG A 311 42.92 -56.42 16.45
C ARG A 311 43.00 -56.46 14.91
N ARG A 312 44.22 -56.09 14.46
CA ARG A 312 45.13 -56.70 13.47
C ARG A 312 44.80 -56.68 11.96
N HIS A 313 45.80 -56.18 11.23
CA HIS A 313 46.26 -56.43 9.85
C HIS A 313 45.42 -57.32 8.91
N LEU A 314 45.23 -56.84 7.68
CA LEU A 314 45.62 -57.50 6.41
C LEU A 314 45.43 -56.53 5.21
N SER A 315 46.22 -56.77 4.16
CA SER A 315 46.57 -55.96 2.97
C SER A 315 45.42 -55.64 1.97
N PRO A 316 45.63 -54.77 0.94
CA PRO A 316 44.59 -54.31 0.01
C PRO A 316 44.53 -55.13 -1.29
N PRO A 317 43.37 -55.11 -1.99
CA PRO A 317 43.39 -55.12 -3.46
C PRO A 317 42.35 -54.17 -4.07
N LEU A 318 42.75 -53.31 -5.03
CA LEU A 318 42.65 -53.44 -6.49
C LEU A 318 41.43 -52.73 -7.10
N ILE A 319 41.78 -51.81 -8.00
CA ILE A 319 40.93 -51.07 -8.95
C ILE A 319 40.40 -52.05 -10.02
N PRO A 320 39.23 -51.77 -10.63
CA PRO A 320 39.23 -51.73 -12.08
C PRO A 320 38.52 -50.50 -12.65
N THR A 321 39.23 -49.86 -13.57
CA THR A 321 38.73 -49.02 -14.66
C THR A 321 37.75 -49.79 -15.55
N PHE A 322 36.74 -49.14 -16.13
CA PHE A 322 36.33 -49.37 -17.53
C PHE A 322 35.47 -48.19 -18.03
N SER A 323 35.99 -47.50 -19.05
CA SER A 323 35.23 -46.79 -20.11
C SER A 323 35.00 -47.79 -21.26
N PRO A 324 34.14 -47.53 -22.26
CA PRO A 324 34.16 -46.32 -23.12
C PRO A 324 33.16 -45.24 -22.72
#